data_AF-A0A2X1JYZ8-F1
#
_entry.id   AF-A0A2X1JYZ8-F1
#
_cell.length_a   1.000
_cell.length_b   1.000
_cell.length_c   1.000
_cell.angle_alpha   90.00
_cell.angle_beta   90.00
_cell.angle_gamma   90.00
#
_symmetry.space_group_name_H-M   'P 1'
#
loop_
_entity.id
_entity.type
_entity.pdbx_description
1 polymer ?
#
loop_
_entity_poly.entity_id
_entity_poly.type
_entity_poly.pdbx_seq_one_letter_code
_entity_poly.pdbx_strand_id
1 'polypeptide(L)' 'MDAIELEQMPKALRMMLLQLADFVEAGMKTAPETKQTSVGEPC' A
#
# COMPACT_ATOMS: atom_id res chain seq x y z
N MET A 1 21.04 -2.50 -10.74
CA MET A 1 20.52 -1.60 -9.69
C MET A 1 21.04 -2.14 -8.38
N ASP A 2 21.94 -1.40 -7.73
CA ASP A 2 22.44 -1.78 -6.41
C ASP A 2 21.34 -1.62 -5.36
N ALA A 3 21.28 -2.53 -4.39
CA ALA A 3 20.36 -2.44 -3.27
C ALA A 3 20.94 -1.51 -2.19
N ILE A 4 20.11 -0.65 -1.62
CA ILE A 4 20.46 0.22 -0.49
C ILE A 4 19.72 -0.26 0.75
N GLU A 5 20.42 -0.40 1.86
CA GLU A 5 19.79 -0.74 3.14
C GLU A 5 18.96 0.43 3.66
N LEU A 6 17.77 0.14 4.20
CA LEU A 6 16.82 1.15 4.68
C LEU A 6 17.44 2.07 5.75
N GLU A 7 18.36 1.55 6.56
CA GLU A 7 19.05 2.28 7.62
C GLU A 7 20.01 3.35 7.07
N GLN A 8 20.57 3.11 5.89
CA GLN A 8 21.51 4.00 5.19
C GLN A 8 20.78 5.12 4.44
N MET A 9 19.45 5.06 4.33
CA MET A 9 18.66 6.09 3.68
C MET A 9 18.60 7.38 4.52
N PRO A 10 18.52 8.57 3.87
CA PRO A 10 18.28 9.82 4.58
C PRO A 10 17.02 9.76 5.45
N LYS A 11 17.08 10.36 6.64
CA LYS A 11 16.00 10.29 7.65
C LYS A 11 14.62 10.61 7.08
N ALA A 12 14.51 11.66 6.26
CA ALA A 12 13.24 12.06 5.66
C ALA A 12 12.66 10.97 4.75
N LEU A 13 13.50 10.40 3.88
CA LEU A 13 13.10 9.31 2.97
C LEU A 13 12.71 8.06 3.76
N ARG A 14 13.50 7.68 4.76
CA ARG A 14 13.23 6.52 5.61
C ARG A 14 11.89 6.63 6.31
N MET A 15 11.61 7.77 6.94
CA MET A 15 10.34 8.00 7.64
C MET A 15 9.15 7.99 6.66
N MET A 16 9.32 8.57 5.47
CA MET A 16 8.29 8.55 4.43
C MET A 16 7.98 7.12 3.96
N LEU A 17 9.01 6.28 3.75
CA LEU A 17 8.83 4.89 3.34
C LEU A 17 8.16 4.05 4.42
N LEU A 18 8.52 4.25 5.69
CA LEU A 18 7.85 3.60 6.82
C LEU A 18 6.37 4.01 6.91
N GLN A 19 6.07 5.32 6.83
CA GLN A 19 4.70 5.82 6.83
C GLN A 19 3.87 5.26 5.66
N LEU A 20 4.49 5.10 4.48
CA LEU A 20 3.85 4.50 3.32
C LEU A 20 3.54 3.02 3.56
N ALA A 21 4.46 2.28 4.19
CA ALA A 21 4.23 0.88 4.55
C ALA A 21 3.05 0.74 5.51
N ASP A 22 2.98 1.58 6.56
CA ASP A 22 1.86 1.62 7.50
C ASP A 22 0.52 1.92 6.81
N PHE A 23 0.53 2.88 5.87
CA PHE A 23 -0.64 3.24 5.09
C PHE A 23 -1.15 2.08 4.22
N VAL A 24 -0.25 1.40 3.51
CA VAL A 24 -0.59 0.24 2.67
C VAL A 24 -1.12 -0.90 3.54
N GLU A 25 -0.44 -1.20 4.65
CA GLU A 25 -0.87 -2.26 5.58
C GLU A 25 -2.27 -1.96 6.15
N ALA A 26 -2.55 -0.72 6.54
CA ALA A 26 -3.86 -0.30 7.02
C ALA A 26 -4.93 -0.47 5.92
N GLY A 27 -4.64 -0.07 4.69
CA GLY A 27 -5.56 -0.24 3.55
C GLY A 27 -5.81 -1.69 3.17
N MET A 28 -4.84 -2.59 3.39
CA MET A 28 -5.00 -4.03 3.14
C MET A 28 -5.82 -4.75 4.22
N LYS A 29 -5.76 -4.29 5.48
CA LYS A 29 -6.60 -4.84 6.57
C LYS A 29 -8.08 -4.57 6.33
N THR A 30 -8.41 -3.47 5.68
CA THR A 30 -9.74 -3.19 5.15
C THR A 30 -9.83 -3.75 3.73
N ALA A 31 -9.81 -5.07 3.58
CA ALA A 31 -10.23 -5.65 2.31
C ALA A 31 -11.61 -5.05 2.00
N PRO A 32 -11.83 -4.39 0.84
CA PRO A 32 -13.18 -4.11 0.44
C PRO A 32 -13.86 -5.48 0.42
N GLU A 33 -14.91 -5.66 1.24
CA GLU A 33 -15.95 -6.61 0.89
C GLU A 33 -16.41 -6.15 -0.49
N THR A 34 -15.74 -6.65 -1.52
CA THR A 34 -16.22 -6.56 -2.88
C THR A 34 -17.41 -7.49 -2.86
N LYS A 35 -18.53 -7.00 -2.31
CA LYS A 35 -19.83 -7.43 -2.76
C LYS A 35 -19.76 -7.15 -4.24
N GLN A 36 -19.51 -8.22 -5.00
CA GLN A 36 -19.56 -8.23 -6.43
C GLN A 36 -20.99 -7.85 -6.80
N THR A 37 -21.33 -6.57 -6.73
CA THR A 37 -22.48 -6.06 -7.45
C THR A 37 -22.02 -6.12 -8.89
N SER A 38 -22.38 -7.22 -9.56
CA SER A 38 -22.38 -7.31 -11.02
C SER A 38 -23.25 -6.16 -11.54
N VAL A 39 -22.66 -4.99 -11.69
CA VAL A 39 -23.30 -3.86 -12.36
C VAL A 39 -23.04 -4.10 -13.84
N GLY A 40 -23.93 -4.86 -14.47
CA GLY A 40 -23.94 -4.99 -15.93
C GLY A 40 -24.19 -6.38 -16.48
N GLU A 41 -25.33 -7.00 -16.18
CA GLU A 41 -25.94 -7.85 -17.19
C GLU A 41 -26.66 -6.94 -18.19
N PRO A 42 -26.17 -6.80 -19.44
CA PRO A 42 -26.95 -6.12 -20.47
C PRO A 42 -28.19 -6.98 -20.76
N CYS A 43 -29.35 -6.31 -20.78
CA CYS A 43 -30.61 -6.89 -21.24
C CYS A 43 -30.55 -7.30 -22.72
#